data_AF-A0A2H0N6D5-F1
#
_entry.id   AF-A0A2H0N6D5-F1
#
_cell.length_a   1.000
_cell.length_b   1.000
_cell.length_c   1.000
_cell.angle_alpha   90.00
_cell.angle_beta   90.00
_cell.angle_gamma   90.00
#
_symmetry.space_group_name_H-M   'P 1'
#
loop_
_entity.id
_entity.type
_entity.pdbx_description
1 polymer ?
#
loop_
_entity_poly.entity_id
_entity_poly.type
_entity_poly.pdbx_seq_one_letter_code
_entity_poly.pdbx_strand_id
1 'polypeptide(L)' 'MNAVQKFKNYFVEAFAEVKKVTWPTKKQTKNYSLVVIGITLGLAAFFGILDYIFNFLLGLIV' A
#
# COMPACT_ATOMS: atom_id res chain seq x y z
N MET A 1 -41.18 8.45 -0.87
CA MET A 1 -39.80 8.88 -0.53
C MET A 1 -38.88 8.44 -1.65
N ASN A 2 -38.30 9.40 -2.38
CA ASN A 2 -37.62 9.15 -3.66
C ASN A 2 -36.25 8.51 -3.42
N ALA A 3 -35.91 7.45 -4.17
CA ALA A 3 -34.62 6.74 -4.07
C ALA A 3 -33.40 7.67 -4.19
N VAL A 4 -33.54 8.74 -4.98
CA VAL A 4 -32.53 9.81 -5.13
C VAL A 4 -32.20 10.49 -3.80
N GLN A 5 -33.20 10.67 -2.91
CA GLN A 5 -32.99 11.28 -1.60
C GLN A 5 -32.20 10.36 -0.65
N LYS A 6 -32.45 9.04 -0.70
CA LYS A 6 -31.69 8.06 0.10
C LYS A 6 -30.22 8.00 -0.30
N PHE A 7 -29.94 8.00 -1.61
CA PHE A 7 -28.56 8.03 -2.11
C PHE A 7 -27.84 9.32 -1.69
N LYS A 8 -28.48 10.48 -1.85
CA LYS A 8 -27.90 11.76 -1.42
C LYS A 8 -27.57 11.77 0.08
N ASN A 9 -28.50 11.29 0.91
CA ASN A 9 -28.29 11.23 2.35
C ASN A 9 -27.13 10.28 2.73
N TYR A 10 -27.02 9.12 2.09
CA TYR A 10 -25.92 8.18 2.31
C TYR A 10 -24.54 8.82 2.06
N PHE A 11 -24.37 9.56 0.96
CA PHE A 11 -23.11 10.25 0.68
C PHE A 11 -22.82 11.36 1.69
N VAL A 12 -23.85 12.09 2.15
CA VAL A 12 -23.69 13.13 3.17
C VAL A 12 -23.26 12.53 4.51
N GLU A 13 -23.88 11.44 4.92
CA GLU A 13 -23.53 10.70 6.14
C GLU A 13 -22.11 10.10 6.06
N ALA A 14 -21.76 9.46 4.94
CA ALA A 14 -20.42 8.92 4.71
C ALA A 14 -19.33 10.03 4.75
N PHE A 15 -19.58 11.19 4.14
CA PHE A 15 -18.66 12.32 4.23
C PHE A 15 -18.53 12.87 5.66
N ALA A 16 -19.61 12.85 6.44
CA ALA A 16 -19.57 13.26 7.84
C ALA A 16 -18.75 12.29 8.70
N GLU A 17 -18.74 11.00 8.39
CA GLU A 17 -17.90 10.01 9.07
C GLU A 17 -16.42 10.12 8.68
N VAL A 18 -16.11 10.33 7.41
CA VAL A 18 -14.72 10.53 6.94
C VAL A 18 -14.06 11.73 7.64
N LYS A 19 -14.82 12.77 7.99
CA LYS A 19 -14.32 13.91 8.78
C LYS A 19 -13.94 13.56 10.22
N LYS A 20 -14.48 12.47 10.79
CA LYS A 20 -14.12 11.99 12.14
C LYS A 20 -12.85 11.14 12.14
N VAL A 21 -12.35 10.74 10.97
CA VAL A 21 -11.13 9.94 10.85
C VAL A 21 -9.93 10.79 11.24
N THR A 22 -9.16 10.31 12.21
CA THR A 22 -7.88 10.89 12.60
C THR A 22 -6.80 10.49 11.61
N TRP A 23 -6.54 11.38 10.65
CA TRP A 23 -5.48 11.19 9.67
C TRP A 23 -4.09 11.37 10.30
N PRO A 24 -3.09 10.59 9.85
CA PRO A 24 -1.73 10.72 10.34
C PRO A 24 -1.15 12.11 10.03
N THR A 25 -0.26 12.58 10.90
CA THR A 25 0.49 13.81 10.66
C THR A 25 1.42 13.65 9.46
N LYS A 26 1.76 14.76 8.79
CA LYS A 26 2.70 14.75 7.64
C LYS A 26 4.03 14.06 7.96
N LYS A 27 4.49 14.15 9.22
CA LYS A 27 5.71 13.48 9.69
C LYS A 27 5.53 11.97 9.78
N GLN A 28 4.42 11.49 10.35
CA GLN A 28 4.10 10.06 10.42
C GLN A 28 3.98 9.45 9.03
N THR A 29 3.26 10.11 8.12
CA THR A 29 3.11 9.63 6.74
C THR A 29 4.47 9.48 6.05
N LYS A 30 5.35 10.48 6.16
CA LYS A 30 6.70 10.39 5.58
C LYS A 30 7.52 9.26 6.18
N ASN A 31 7.50 9.10 7.50
CA ASN A 31 8.24 8.05 8.18
C ASN A 31 7.77 6.66 7.72
N TYR A 32 6.46 6.43 7.67
CA TYR A 32 5.91 5.15 7.22
C TYR A 32 6.23 4.90 5.74
N SER A 33 6.11 5.90 4.86
CA SER A 33 6.50 5.75 3.46
C SER A 33 7.98 5.40 3.30
N LEU A 34 8.87 6.03 4.07
CA LEU A 34 10.31 5.70 4.03
C LEU A 34 10.59 4.27 4.49
N VAL A 35 9.90 3.80 5.54
CA VAL A 35 10.01 2.41 6.00
C VAL A 35 9.56 1.45 4.91
N VAL A 36 8.43 1.70 4.25
CA VAL A 36 7.94 0.86 3.15
C VAL A 36 8.96 0.81 2.02
N ILE A 37 9.50 1.97 1.60
CA ILE A 37 10.53 2.04 0.54
C ILE A 37 11.77 1.23 0.94
N GLY A 38 12.22 1.34 2.19
CA GLY A 38 13.38 0.58 2.66
C GLY A 38 13.15 -0.94 2.60
N ILE A 39 11.99 -1.40 3.05
CA ILE A 39 11.64 -2.83 3.04
C ILE A 39 11.47 -3.34 1.61
N THR A 40 10.81 -2.58 0.73
CA THR A 40 10.59 -3.02 -0.66
C THR A 40 11.90 -3.10 -1.43
N LEU A 41 12.82 -2.15 -1.25
CA LEU A 41 14.15 -2.21 -1.84
C LEU A 41 14.96 -3.40 -1.28
N GLY A 42 14.88 -3.66 0.02
CA GLY A 42 15.53 -4.81 0.65
C GLY A 42 15.03 -6.13 0.08
N LEU A 43 13.71 -6.28 -0.07
CA LEU A 43 13.10 -7.47 -0.69
C LEU A 43 13.46 -7.60 -2.16
N ALA A 44 13.43 -6.50 -2.93
CA ALA A 44 13.81 -6.52 -4.33
C ALA A 44 15.27 -6.98 -4.53
N ALA A 45 16.19 -6.49 -3.69
CA ALA A 45 17.57 -6.93 -3.70
C ALA A 45 17.70 -8.41 -3.31
N PHE A 46 17.00 -8.85 -2.27
CA PHE A 46 17.01 -10.23 -1.82
C PHE A 46 16.53 -11.20 -2.91
N PHE A 47 15.36 -10.94 -3.49
CA PHE A 47 14.83 -11.77 -4.57
C PHE A 47 15.71 -11.71 -5.82
N GLY A 48 16.21 -10.53 -6.21
CA GLY A 48 17.12 -10.42 -7.35
C GLY A 48 18.42 -11.21 -7.19
N ILE A 49 18.97 -11.27 -5.98
CA ILE A 49 20.14 -12.12 -5.68
C ILE A 49 19.78 -13.60 -5.77
N LEU A 50 18.64 -14.00 -5.20
CA LEU A 50 18.17 -15.38 -5.28
C LEU A 50 17.94 -15.83 -6.72
N ASP A 51 17.32 -14.98 -7.54
CA ASP A 51 17.10 -15.25 -8.96
C ASP A 51 18.43 -15.45 -9.69
N TYR A 52 19.45 -14.63 -9.39
CA TYR A 52 20.78 -14.80 -9.99
C TYR A 52 21.43 -16.13 -9.59
N ILE A 53 21.36 -16.49 -8.31
CA ILE A 53 21.90 -17.76 -7.80
C ILE A 53 21.17 -18.94 -8.43
N PHE A 54 19.84 -18.92 -8.47
CA PHE A 54 19.07 -20.02 -9.06
C PHE A 54 19.31 -20.15 -10.56
N ASN A 55 19.39 -19.06 -11.32
CA ASN A 55 19.74 -19.11 -12.73
C ASN A 55 21.14 -19.68 -12.96
N PHE A 56 22.12 -19.29 -12.14
CA PHE A 56 23.48 -19.84 -12.22
C PHE A 56 23.52 -21.35 -11.92
N LEU A 57 22.82 -21.80 -10.87
CA LEU A 57 22.76 -23.21 -10.50
C LEU A 57 22.03 -24.06 -11.54
N LEU A 58 20.91 -23.56 -12.09
CA LEU A 58 20.18 -24.26 -13.14
C LEU A 58 20.98 -24.35 -14.44
N GLY A 59 21.69 -23.30 -14.83
CA GLY A 59 22.58 -23.31 -15.98
C GLY A 59 23.83 -24.18 -15.83
N LEU A 60 24.13 -24.66 -14.63
CA LEU A 60 25.19 -25.65 -14.39
C LEU A 60 24.69 -27.09 -14.49
N ILE A 61 23.37 -27.30 -14.34
CA ILE A 61 22.71 -28.62 -14.39
C ILE A 61 22.23 -28.95 -15.82
N VAL A 62 21.80 -27.94 -16.58
CA VAL A 62 21.41 -28.05 -18.00
C VAL A 62 22.63 -27.82 -18.89
#